data_AF-A0A940Q8X8-F1
#
_entry.id   AF-A0A940Q8X8-F1
#
_cell.length_a   1.000
_cell.length_b   1.000
_cell.length_c   1.000
_cell.angle_alpha   90.00
_cell.angle_beta   90.00
_cell.angle_gamma   90.00
#
_symmetry.space_group_name_H-M   'P 1'
#
loop_
_entity.id
_entity.type
_entity.pdbx_description
1 polymer ?
#
loop_
_entity_poly.entity_id
_entity_poly.type
_entity_poly.pdbx_seq_one_letter_code
_entity_poly.pdbx_strand_id
1 'polypeptide(L)'
;MKKLIIAFAFIYSLMLCGCQGVDSSDASSSDGSITDSSQVTEDSYTYSSQADTSGLSSSDSESPQDEVPTVKEFLSAALEPCGSCLYVWSGGWNEEDTAAGIDAMTMGVSPRWKEFFDENDAGYDYTTTRFQIHDGLDCTGLLGWSVYQVFGDKYSDTGYVFQSGTVIDNYLSLFGGEKTAAADVTDYRAGDVMCKDGHVFIVIGQCSDGSLLFVHASPPAVSICGTPTPDGNKSSEAIALAKEYMQDYFPHCYEKYDTTSRGTGYLTQYDRYRFDENILCDKDGYFGMSAEEILIDLFNE
;
A
#
# COMPACT_ATOMS: atom_id res chain seq x y z
N MET A 1 14.15 4.65 48.28
CA MET A 1 13.62 3.49 47.53
C MET A 1 12.13 3.36 47.80
N LYS A 2 11.29 3.99 46.97
CA LYS A 2 9.84 3.79 46.95
C LYS A 2 9.39 3.81 45.49
N LYS A 3 8.85 2.69 45.03
CA LYS A 3 8.20 2.51 43.73
C LYS A 3 6.93 3.36 43.70
N LEU A 4 6.67 4.04 42.60
CA LEU A 4 5.34 4.57 42.27
C LEU A 4 5.00 4.10 40.86
N ILE A 5 4.05 3.16 40.81
CA ILE A 5 3.37 2.69 39.60
C ILE A 5 2.25 3.69 39.36
N ILE A 6 2.20 4.31 38.17
CA ILE A 6 1.06 5.08 37.70
C ILE A 6 0.47 4.32 36.52
N ALA A 7 -0.73 3.80 36.73
CA ALA A 7 -1.58 3.20 35.71
C ALA A 7 -2.26 4.32 34.90
N PHE A 8 -2.21 4.24 33.58
CA PHE A 8 -3.04 5.05 32.69
C PHE A 8 -4.31 4.26 32.34
N ALA A 9 -5.46 4.86 32.65
CA ALA A 9 -6.78 4.36 32.30
C ALA A 9 -7.14 4.86 30.89
N PHE A 10 -7.42 3.92 29.97
CA PHE A 10 -8.05 4.21 28.69
C PHE A 10 -9.56 4.39 28.89
N ILE A 11 -10.10 5.50 28.39
CA ILE A 11 -11.54 5.75 28.28
C ILE A 11 -11.97 5.29 26.89
N TYR A 12 -12.66 4.14 26.82
CA TYR A 12 -13.44 3.73 25.65
C TYR A 12 -14.74 4.55 25.60
N SER A 13 -14.99 5.26 24.50
CA SER A 13 -16.30 5.84 24.18
C SER A 13 -16.98 4.93 23.15
N LEU A 14 -17.77 3.97 23.66
CA LEU A 14 -18.64 3.10 22.88
C LEU A 14 -20.00 3.81 22.71
N MET A 15 -20.36 4.22 21.49
CA MET A 15 -21.73 4.66 21.19
C MET A 15 -22.49 3.49 20.56
N LEU A 16 -23.36 2.88 21.38
CA LEU A 16 -24.36 1.89 21.00
C LEU A 16 -25.58 2.59 20.39
N CYS A 17 -26.02 2.15 19.21
CA CYS A 17 -27.41 2.27 18.80
C CYS A 17 -27.95 0.85 18.58
N GLY A 18 -28.93 0.47 19.40
CA GLY A 18 -29.45 -0.89 19.46
C GLY A 18 -30.57 -1.18 18.48
N CYS A 19 -30.77 -2.47 18.24
CA CYS A 19 -32.07 -3.07 17.92
C CYS A 19 -32.11 -4.46 18.56
N GLN A 20 -33.16 -4.71 19.36
CA GLN A 20 -33.46 -5.96 20.04
C GLN A 20 -34.34 -6.89 19.18
N GLY A 21 -34.25 -8.19 19.46
CA GLY A 21 -35.19 -9.27 19.07
C GLY A 21 -34.69 -10.06 17.86
N VAL A 22 -34.52 -11.39 17.90
CA VAL A 22 -35.41 -12.43 18.44
C VAL A 22 -34.67 -13.76 18.66
N ASP A 23 -35.04 -14.42 19.76
CA ASP A 23 -35.19 -15.85 20.08
C ASP A 23 -34.33 -16.99 19.47
N SER A 24 -33.78 -17.76 20.43
CA SER A 24 -33.82 -19.24 20.58
C SER A 24 -32.92 -20.14 19.71
N SER A 25 -31.97 -20.84 20.34
CA SER A 25 -32.16 -22.22 20.89
C SER A 25 -30.82 -22.94 21.09
N ASP A 26 -30.77 -23.72 22.16
CA ASP A 26 -29.65 -24.52 22.66
C ASP A 26 -29.24 -25.70 21.76
N ALA A 27 -27.93 -26.03 21.76
CA ALA A 27 -27.37 -27.40 21.74
C ALA A 27 -25.83 -27.32 21.69
N SER A 28 -25.13 -27.43 22.82
CA SER A 28 -24.45 -28.64 23.31
C SER A 28 -23.33 -29.22 22.43
N SER A 29 -22.09 -28.96 22.88
CA SER A 29 -20.95 -29.88 23.03
C SER A 29 -20.58 -30.86 21.90
N SER A 30 -19.33 -30.78 21.44
CA SER A 30 -18.35 -31.83 21.76
C SER A 30 -16.91 -31.37 21.47
N ASP A 31 -16.11 -31.62 22.49
CA ASP A 31 -14.66 -31.48 22.63
C ASP A 31 -13.96 -32.56 21.79
N GLY A 32 -12.88 -32.17 21.10
CA GLY A 32 -12.11 -33.01 20.19
C GLY A 32 -10.63 -32.63 20.27
N SER A 33 -9.98 -33.10 21.32
CA SER A 33 -8.55 -32.96 21.59
C SER A 33 -7.66 -33.53 20.47
N ILE A 34 -6.73 -32.70 19.99
CA ILE A 34 -5.62 -33.06 19.11
C ILE A 34 -4.38 -33.36 19.97
N THR A 35 -3.76 -34.52 19.79
CA THR A 35 -2.36 -34.79 20.17
C THR A 35 -1.74 -35.80 19.21
N ASP A 36 -0.73 -35.39 18.43
CA ASP A 36 0.45 -36.19 18.04
C ASP A 36 1.44 -35.25 17.31
N SER A 37 2.34 -34.57 18.01
CA SER A 37 3.73 -34.98 18.29
C SER A 37 4.62 -35.14 17.06
N SER A 38 5.41 -34.09 16.86
CA SER A 38 6.53 -33.93 15.94
C SER A 38 7.71 -34.87 16.25
N GLN A 39 8.41 -35.30 15.19
CA GLN A 39 9.82 -35.70 15.28
C GLN A 39 10.63 -34.96 14.22
N VAL A 40 11.53 -34.12 14.72
CA VAL A 40 12.63 -33.45 14.02
C VAL A 40 13.79 -34.45 13.94
N THR A 41 14.48 -34.53 12.81
CA THR A 41 15.82 -35.13 12.73
C THR A 41 16.76 -34.13 12.08
N GLU A 42 17.79 -33.75 12.84
CA GLU A 42 18.95 -32.97 12.43
C GLU A 42 19.92 -33.90 11.69
N ASP A 43 20.50 -33.45 10.57
CA ASP A 43 21.73 -34.02 10.04
C ASP A 43 22.71 -32.89 9.68
N SER A 44 23.76 -32.83 10.49
CA SER A 44 24.92 -31.94 10.37
C SER A 44 25.96 -32.54 9.42
N TYR A 45 26.45 -31.77 8.45
CA TYR A 45 27.70 -32.08 7.73
C TYR A 45 28.74 -30.99 8.00
N THR A 46 29.80 -31.39 8.68
CA THR A 46 31.03 -30.61 8.86
C THR A 46 32.03 -30.99 7.78
N TYR A 47 32.71 -29.98 7.21
CA TYR A 47 33.91 -30.18 6.39
C TYR A 47 35.00 -29.23 6.90
N SER A 48 36.21 -29.76 7.08
CA SER A 48 37.35 -29.02 7.65
C SER A 48 38.58 -29.16 6.76
N SER A 49 39.43 -28.12 6.84
CA SER A 49 40.85 -28.03 6.45
C SER A 49 41.13 -27.96 4.93
N GLN A 50 42.11 -27.22 4.40
CA GLN A 50 43.23 -26.48 4.99
C GLN A 50 43.80 -25.49 3.94
N ALA A 51 44.63 -24.55 4.42
CA ALA A 51 45.17 -23.37 3.76
C ALA A 51 46.09 -23.59 2.54
N ASP A 52 46.19 -22.55 1.69
CA ASP A 52 47.47 -22.18 1.06
C ASP A 52 47.55 -20.68 0.70
N THR A 53 48.79 -20.20 0.54
CA THR A 53 49.32 -18.87 0.89
C THR A 53 49.24 -17.75 -0.16
N SER A 54 49.27 -16.50 0.37
CA SER A 54 49.97 -15.30 -0.15
C SER A 54 49.57 -14.64 -1.48
N GLY A 55 49.26 -13.33 -1.44
CA GLY A 55 49.32 -12.46 -2.62
C GLY A 55 48.41 -11.22 -2.59
N LEU A 56 48.96 -10.10 -2.11
CA LEU A 56 48.71 -8.70 -2.49
C LEU A 56 47.50 -8.38 -3.42
N SER A 57 46.50 -7.65 -2.90
CA SER A 57 46.11 -6.32 -3.43
C SER A 57 45.06 -5.71 -2.50
N SER A 58 45.33 -4.50 -2.01
CA SER A 58 44.32 -3.63 -1.42
C SER A 58 43.29 -3.28 -2.49
N SER A 59 42.20 -4.03 -2.54
CA SER A 59 40.95 -3.55 -3.11
C SER A 59 40.27 -2.75 -2.01
N ASP A 60 40.14 -1.44 -2.23
CA ASP A 60 39.22 -0.61 -1.48
C ASP A 60 37.85 -1.30 -1.52
N SER A 61 37.47 -1.90 -0.39
CA SER A 61 36.10 -2.35 -0.18
C SER A 61 35.28 -1.08 0.00
N GLU A 62 34.74 -0.55 -1.09
CA GLU A 62 33.54 0.28 -0.98
C GLU A 62 32.53 -0.54 -0.18
N SER A 63 32.22 -0.04 1.01
CA SER A 63 31.04 -0.45 1.75
C SER A 63 29.84 -0.39 0.81
N PRO A 64 28.83 -1.28 0.93
CA PRO A 64 27.57 -1.06 0.23
C PRO A 64 27.09 0.34 0.58
N GLN A 65 27.11 1.25 -0.39
CA GLN A 65 26.37 2.49 -0.26
C GLN A 65 24.93 2.03 -0.19
N ASP A 66 24.21 2.33 0.90
CA ASP A 66 22.76 2.16 0.93
C ASP A 66 22.22 2.98 -0.25
N GLU A 67 21.86 2.30 -1.35
CA GLU A 67 21.31 2.98 -2.52
C GLU A 67 20.03 3.69 -2.08
N VAL A 68 19.94 4.99 -2.37
CA VAL A 68 18.76 5.78 -2.02
C VAL A 68 17.61 5.26 -2.88
N PRO A 69 16.49 4.83 -2.27
CA PRO A 69 15.38 4.32 -3.06
C PRO A 69 14.76 5.38 -3.96
N THR A 70 14.05 4.94 -4.99
CA THR A 70 13.64 5.79 -6.11
C THR A 70 12.14 5.84 -6.30
N VAL A 71 11.68 6.92 -6.93
CA VAL A 71 10.27 7.08 -7.31
C VAL A 71 9.81 5.94 -8.23
N LYS A 72 10.68 5.47 -9.13
CA LYS A 72 10.39 4.31 -9.99
C LYS A 72 10.15 3.05 -9.18
N GLU A 73 11.01 2.73 -8.20
CA GLU A 73 10.83 1.58 -7.31
C GLU A 73 9.54 1.68 -6.50
N PHE A 74 9.23 2.87 -5.97
CA PHE A 74 7.99 3.10 -5.23
C PHE A 74 6.73 2.93 -6.08
N LEU A 75 6.70 3.49 -7.30
CA LEU A 75 5.55 3.31 -8.20
C LEU A 75 5.45 1.88 -8.74
N SER A 76 6.58 1.23 -9.01
CA SER A 76 6.61 -0.19 -9.41
C SER A 76 6.01 -1.06 -8.31
N ALA A 77 6.43 -0.86 -7.06
CA ALA A 77 5.87 -1.54 -5.91
C ALA A 77 4.35 -1.29 -5.82
N ALA A 78 3.92 -0.02 -5.85
CA ALA A 78 2.51 0.34 -5.71
C ALA A 78 1.60 -0.27 -6.79
N LEU A 79 2.15 -0.63 -7.95
CA LEU A 79 1.41 -1.30 -9.03
C LEU A 79 1.35 -2.83 -8.89
N GLU A 80 2.23 -3.48 -8.13
CA GLU A 80 2.23 -4.96 -8.04
C GLU A 80 0.89 -5.56 -7.57
N PRO A 81 0.12 -4.95 -6.64
CA PRO A 81 -1.18 -5.49 -6.24
C PRO A 81 -2.30 -5.25 -7.27
N CYS A 82 -2.08 -4.39 -8.29
CA CYS A 82 -3.08 -4.10 -9.31
C CYS A 82 -3.52 -5.39 -10.03
N GLY A 83 -4.83 -5.53 -10.22
CA GLY A 83 -5.39 -6.68 -10.93
C GLY A 83 -5.43 -8.00 -10.15
N SER A 84 -4.88 -8.03 -8.93
CA SER A 84 -4.82 -9.24 -8.09
C SER A 84 -5.18 -9.01 -6.62
N CYS A 85 -5.48 -7.78 -6.20
CA CYS A 85 -5.85 -7.46 -4.82
C CYS A 85 -7.20 -6.73 -4.78
N LEU A 86 -8.13 -7.25 -3.98
CA LEU A 86 -9.39 -6.56 -3.71
C LEU A 86 -9.23 -5.48 -2.64
N TYR A 87 -10.13 -4.50 -2.69
CA TYR A 87 -10.28 -3.55 -1.60
C TYR A 87 -10.95 -4.24 -0.41
N VAL A 88 -10.32 -4.16 0.76
CA VAL A 88 -10.89 -4.60 2.04
C VAL A 88 -10.73 -3.47 3.05
N TRP A 89 -11.81 -3.07 3.72
CA TRP A 89 -11.72 -2.06 4.78
C TRP A 89 -10.84 -2.56 5.92
N SER A 90 -9.84 -1.76 6.33
CA SER A 90 -8.76 -2.15 7.25
C SER A 90 -7.81 -3.23 6.70
N GLY A 91 -7.84 -3.52 5.40
CA GLY A 91 -6.86 -4.38 4.75
C GLY A 91 -5.44 -3.82 4.90
N GLY A 92 -4.49 -4.63 5.36
CA GLY A 92 -3.11 -4.22 5.64
C GLY A 92 -2.87 -3.61 7.04
N TRP A 93 -3.90 -3.46 7.88
CA TRP A 93 -3.76 -3.03 9.27
C TRP A 93 -3.50 -4.21 10.22
N ASN A 94 -2.98 -3.93 11.41
CA ASN A 94 -2.92 -4.90 12.50
C ASN A 94 -4.30 -5.10 13.18
N GLU A 95 -4.43 -6.14 14.00
CA GLU A 95 -5.68 -6.45 14.70
C GLU A 95 -6.15 -5.32 15.63
N GLU A 96 -5.21 -4.56 16.20
CA GLU A 96 -5.51 -3.42 17.08
C GLU A 96 -5.96 -2.17 16.32
N ASP A 97 -5.89 -2.14 14.99
CA ASP A 97 -6.22 -0.99 14.12
C ASP A 97 -5.42 0.27 14.52
N THR A 98 -4.12 0.07 14.79
CA THR A 98 -3.21 1.13 15.26
C THR A 98 -2.01 1.37 14.35
N ALA A 99 -1.61 0.37 13.56
CA ALA A 99 -0.45 0.43 12.68
C ALA A 99 -0.55 -0.64 11.57
N ALA A 100 0.55 -0.85 10.84
CA ALA A 100 0.62 -1.86 9.79
C ALA A 100 0.49 -3.28 10.36
N GLY A 101 -0.26 -4.13 9.65
CA GLY A 101 -0.32 -5.56 9.87
C GLY A 101 0.83 -6.28 9.19
N ILE A 102 0.93 -7.59 9.44
CA ILE A 102 2.01 -8.42 8.87
C ILE A 102 2.04 -8.38 7.34
N ASP A 103 0.88 -8.36 6.67
CA ASP A 103 0.81 -8.32 5.20
C ASP A 103 1.36 -7.01 4.63
N ALA A 104 1.18 -5.88 5.33
CA ALA A 104 1.73 -4.58 4.92
C ALA A 104 3.21 -4.42 5.29
N MET A 105 3.78 -5.35 6.07
CA MET A 105 5.17 -5.37 6.51
C MET A 105 5.91 -6.61 6.01
N THR A 106 5.43 -7.24 4.94
CA THR A 106 6.09 -8.39 4.31
C THR A 106 6.53 -8.01 2.90
N MET A 107 7.79 -8.28 2.59
CA MET A 107 8.33 -8.04 1.26
C MET A 107 7.64 -8.92 0.22
N GLY A 108 7.04 -8.28 -0.79
CA GLY A 108 6.36 -8.93 -1.90
C GLY A 108 4.85 -9.07 -1.70
N VAL A 109 4.12 -9.23 -2.80
CA VAL A 109 2.66 -9.35 -2.80
C VAL A 109 2.22 -10.61 -2.04
N SER A 110 1.28 -10.47 -1.11
CA SER A 110 0.73 -11.61 -0.37
C SER A 110 -0.03 -12.56 -1.31
N PRO A 111 0.30 -13.87 -1.34
CA PRO A 111 -0.47 -14.85 -2.11
C PRO A 111 -1.95 -14.88 -1.72
N ARG A 112 -2.26 -14.56 -0.46
CA ARG A 112 -3.64 -14.53 0.04
C ARG A 112 -4.50 -13.49 -0.68
N TRP A 113 -3.95 -12.34 -1.05
CA TRP A 113 -4.69 -11.31 -1.79
C TRP A 113 -5.16 -11.83 -3.15
N LYS A 114 -4.29 -12.58 -3.84
CA LYS A 114 -4.62 -13.21 -5.13
C LYS A 114 -5.67 -14.32 -4.97
N GLU A 115 -5.52 -15.17 -3.96
CA GLU A 115 -6.50 -16.21 -3.66
C GLU A 115 -7.88 -15.60 -3.41
N PHE A 116 -7.96 -14.58 -2.57
CA PHE A 116 -9.22 -13.89 -2.27
C PHE A 116 -9.80 -13.18 -3.50
N PHE A 117 -8.97 -12.56 -4.34
CA PHE A 117 -9.39 -11.98 -5.61
C PHE A 117 -9.99 -13.03 -6.57
N ASP A 118 -9.44 -14.25 -6.59
CA ASP A 118 -9.92 -15.35 -7.43
C ASP A 118 -11.22 -15.97 -6.90
N GLU A 119 -11.40 -16.01 -5.57
CA GLU A 119 -12.61 -16.49 -4.90
C GLU A 119 -13.84 -15.60 -5.17
N ASN A 120 -13.62 -14.33 -5.48
CA ASN A 120 -14.67 -13.33 -5.68
C ASN A 120 -14.90 -13.01 -7.17
N ASP A 121 -16.14 -12.65 -7.50
CA ASP A 121 -16.56 -12.31 -8.86
C ASP A 121 -16.96 -10.84 -8.99
N ALA A 122 -17.55 -10.48 -10.13
CA ALA A 122 -18.03 -9.12 -10.43
C ALA A 122 -19.09 -8.60 -9.42
N GLY A 123 -19.71 -9.48 -8.63
CA GLY A 123 -20.67 -9.15 -7.58
C GLY A 123 -20.04 -8.86 -6.21
N TYR A 124 -18.71 -8.79 -6.11
CA TYR A 124 -18.01 -8.48 -4.86
C TYR A 124 -18.56 -7.24 -4.14
N ASP A 125 -18.97 -7.42 -2.88
CA ASP A 125 -19.44 -6.36 -1.99
C ASP A 125 -18.51 -6.26 -0.78
N TYR A 126 -17.63 -5.25 -0.82
CA TYR A 126 -16.65 -4.99 0.23
C TYR A 126 -17.27 -4.77 1.62
N THR A 127 -18.56 -4.42 1.71
CA THR A 127 -19.22 -4.19 3.00
C THR A 127 -19.39 -5.48 3.80
N THR A 128 -19.37 -6.63 3.13
CA THR A 128 -19.48 -7.97 3.73
C THR A 128 -18.14 -8.52 4.21
N THR A 129 -17.03 -7.92 3.77
CA THR A 129 -15.66 -8.40 4.01
C THR A 129 -14.81 -7.42 4.80
N ARG A 130 -15.42 -6.36 5.36
CA ARG A 130 -14.74 -5.38 6.22
C ARG A 130 -14.00 -6.09 7.36
N PHE A 131 -12.79 -5.61 7.67
CA PHE A 131 -11.92 -6.14 8.72
C PHE A 131 -11.41 -7.57 8.47
N GLN A 132 -11.59 -8.13 7.26
CA GLN A 132 -10.81 -9.29 6.82
C GLN A 132 -9.39 -8.82 6.43
N ILE A 133 -8.64 -8.35 7.43
CA ILE A 133 -7.42 -7.54 7.27
C ILE A 133 -6.31 -8.18 6.43
N HIS A 134 -6.36 -9.51 6.27
CA HIS A 134 -5.41 -10.33 5.50
C HIS A 134 -5.82 -10.57 4.03
N ASP A 135 -7.07 -10.26 3.67
CA ASP A 135 -7.68 -10.67 2.39
C ASP A 135 -7.54 -9.61 1.29
N GLY A 136 -7.04 -8.43 1.63
CA GLY A 136 -6.78 -7.36 0.67
C GLY A 136 -6.21 -6.12 1.33
N LEU A 137 -6.35 -4.98 0.66
CA LEU A 137 -5.78 -3.70 1.10
C LEU A 137 -6.85 -2.61 1.09
N ASP A 138 -6.82 -1.72 2.09
CA ASP A 138 -7.45 -0.40 1.94
C ASP A 138 -6.46 0.62 1.34
N CYS A 139 -6.91 1.87 1.14
CA CYS A 139 -6.08 2.91 0.54
C CYS A 139 -4.78 3.17 1.32
N THR A 140 -4.83 3.13 2.66
CA THR A 140 -3.68 3.36 3.53
C THR A 140 -2.82 2.11 3.68
N GLY A 141 -3.42 0.93 3.60
CA GLY A 141 -2.74 -0.36 3.53
C GLY A 141 -1.90 -0.46 2.27
N LEU A 142 -2.45 -0.12 1.09
CA LEU A 142 -1.69 -0.06 -0.15
C LEU A 142 -0.52 0.91 -0.06
N LEU A 143 -0.77 2.13 0.43
CA LEU A 143 0.29 3.12 0.61
C LEU A 143 1.38 2.61 1.55
N GLY A 144 1.02 2.13 2.73
CA GLY A 144 1.97 1.67 3.74
C GLY A 144 2.77 0.45 3.29
N TRP A 145 2.13 -0.51 2.62
CA TRP A 145 2.82 -1.64 2.00
C TRP A 145 3.77 -1.18 0.89
N SER A 146 3.35 -0.26 0.01
CA SER A 146 4.22 0.27 -1.05
C SER A 146 5.47 0.96 -0.50
N VAL A 147 5.32 1.70 0.61
CA VAL A 147 6.46 2.32 1.32
C VAL A 147 7.35 1.25 1.96
N TYR A 148 6.77 0.18 2.53
CA TYR A 148 7.53 -0.93 3.09
C TYR A 148 8.36 -1.68 2.05
N GLN A 149 7.84 -1.88 0.83
CA GLN A 149 8.57 -2.51 -0.27
C GLN A 149 9.88 -1.78 -0.62
N VAL A 150 9.94 -0.48 -0.33
CA VAL A 150 11.05 0.40 -0.70
C VAL A 150 12.02 0.62 0.47
N PHE A 151 11.49 0.75 1.68
CA PHE A 151 12.28 1.13 2.86
C PHE A 151 12.45 0.01 3.89
N GLY A 152 11.72 -1.09 3.78
CA GLY A 152 11.65 -2.11 4.83
C GLY A 152 11.30 -1.50 6.18
N ASP A 153 11.93 -1.97 7.25
CA ASP A 153 11.75 -1.47 8.62
C ASP A 153 12.67 -0.28 8.98
N LYS A 154 13.39 0.31 8.01
CA LYS A 154 14.43 1.32 8.24
C LYS A 154 13.95 2.52 9.06
N TYR A 155 12.73 3.00 8.83
CA TYR A 155 12.19 4.20 9.48
C TYR A 155 11.12 3.89 10.54
N SER A 156 10.53 2.69 10.53
CA SER A 156 9.46 2.33 11.46
C SER A 156 9.44 0.83 11.72
N ASP A 157 9.46 0.45 13.00
CA ASP A 157 9.29 -0.93 13.47
C ASP A 157 7.82 -1.39 13.48
N THR A 158 6.88 -0.46 13.25
CA THR A 158 5.43 -0.72 13.18
C THR A 158 4.86 -0.49 11.78
N GLY A 159 5.74 -0.35 10.78
CA GLY A 159 5.38 -0.12 9.39
C GLY A 159 4.85 1.29 9.12
N TYR A 160 4.16 1.44 7.98
CA TYR A 160 3.81 2.76 7.40
C TYR A 160 2.33 2.94 7.09
N VAL A 161 1.47 2.12 7.71
CA VAL A 161 0.01 2.26 7.62
C VAL A 161 -0.45 3.16 8.76
N PHE A 162 -1.07 4.28 8.40
CA PHE A 162 -1.58 5.28 9.33
C PHE A 162 -3.00 5.67 8.95
N GLN A 163 -3.72 6.27 9.89
CA GLN A 163 -5.06 6.79 9.60
C GLN A 163 -4.94 7.85 8.50
N SER A 164 -5.80 7.80 7.49
CA SER A 164 -5.72 8.69 6.32
C SER A 164 -5.59 10.18 6.67
N GLY A 165 -6.27 10.64 7.72
CA GLY A 165 -6.18 12.02 8.22
C GLY A 165 -4.85 12.40 8.90
N THR A 166 -3.99 11.43 9.21
CA THR A 166 -2.69 11.64 9.89
C THR A 166 -1.49 11.14 9.09
N VAL A 167 -1.69 10.55 7.90
CA VAL A 167 -0.62 10.04 7.03
C VAL A 167 0.45 11.10 6.79
N ILE A 168 0.07 12.30 6.37
CA ILE A 168 1.03 13.36 6.03
C ILE A 168 1.89 13.74 7.24
N ASP A 169 1.29 13.92 8.41
CA ASP A 169 2.03 14.34 9.61
C ASP A 169 3.01 13.25 10.08
N ASN A 170 2.61 11.97 9.98
CA ASN A 170 3.51 10.85 10.25
C ASN A 170 4.65 10.77 9.22
N TYR A 171 4.35 10.91 7.92
CA TYR A 171 5.36 10.83 6.87
C TYR A 171 6.33 12.01 6.93
N LEU A 172 5.88 13.22 7.28
CA LEU A 172 6.76 14.35 7.57
C LEU A 172 7.71 14.05 8.73
N SER A 173 7.24 13.35 9.77
CA SER A 173 8.08 12.97 10.92
C SER A 173 9.10 11.88 10.58
N LEU A 174 8.75 10.94 9.69
CA LEU A 174 9.60 9.80 9.33
C LEU A 174 10.60 10.14 8.23
N PHE A 175 10.14 10.89 7.22
CA PHE A 175 10.83 11.07 5.95
C PHE A 175 11.13 12.56 5.63
N GLY A 176 10.65 13.51 6.44
CA GLY A 176 10.66 14.91 6.04
C GLY A 176 9.78 15.13 4.80
N GLY A 177 10.24 15.99 3.88
CA GLY A 177 9.48 16.35 2.67
C GLY A 177 8.55 17.52 2.89
N GLU A 178 7.50 17.60 2.07
CA GLU A 178 6.61 18.77 2.00
C GLU A 178 5.14 18.40 2.06
N LYS A 179 4.37 19.22 2.79
CA LYS A 179 2.91 19.23 2.76
C LYS A 179 2.42 20.46 2.00
N THR A 180 1.49 20.27 1.09
CA THR A 180 0.74 21.34 0.42
C THR A 180 -0.74 21.16 0.70
N ALA A 181 -1.40 22.18 1.24
CA ALA A 181 -2.84 22.12 1.50
C ALA A 181 -3.61 22.03 0.17
N ALA A 182 -4.75 21.34 0.16
CA ALA A 182 -5.54 21.08 -1.06
C ALA A 182 -5.82 22.33 -1.92
N ALA A 183 -6.07 23.48 -1.28
CA ALA A 183 -6.35 24.74 -1.96
C ALA A 183 -5.13 25.38 -2.66
N ASP A 184 -3.92 24.96 -2.28
CA ASP A 184 -2.64 25.50 -2.76
C ASP A 184 -1.91 24.54 -3.70
N VAL A 185 -2.46 23.34 -3.95
CA VAL A 185 -1.90 22.38 -4.91
C VAL A 185 -2.05 22.94 -6.33
N THR A 186 -0.92 23.13 -7.02
CA THR A 186 -0.87 23.69 -8.38
C THR A 186 -0.19 22.77 -9.40
N ASP A 187 0.47 21.72 -8.93
CA ASP A 187 1.18 20.73 -9.74
C ASP A 187 1.07 19.34 -9.11
N TYR A 188 1.32 18.31 -9.90
CA TYR A 188 1.39 16.92 -9.46
C TYR A 188 2.62 16.27 -10.09
N ARG A 189 3.36 15.48 -9.30
CA ARG A 189 4.50 14.70 -9.78
C ARG A 189 4.37 13.23 -9.41
N ALA A 190 5.09 12.39 -10.14
CA ALA A 190 5.24 10.97 -9.85
C ALA A 190 5.63 10.75 -8.38
N GLY A 191 4.91 9.87 -7.69
CA GLY A 191 5.16 9.54 -6.29
C GLY A 191 4.56 10.51 -5.26
N ASP A 192 3.87 11.58 -5.68
CA ASP A 192 3.06 12.38 -4.75
C ASP A 192 1.99 11.50 -4.08
N VAL A 193 1.78 11.72 -2.78
CA VAL A 193 0.74 11.05 -2.01
C VAL A 193 -0.35 12.06 -1.69
N MET A 194 -1.55 11.81 -2.18
CA MET A 194 -2.68 12.70 -2.00
C MET A 194 -3.54 12.19 -0.85
N CYS A 195 -3.77 13.02 0.18
CA CYS A 195 -4.46 12.61 1.41
C CYS A 195 -5.62 13.54 1.75
N LYS A 196 -6.70 12.96 2.26
CA LYS A 196 -7.75 13.64 3.02
C LYS A 196 -8.29 12.70 4.08
N ASP A 197 -9.11 13.21 5.00
CA ASP A 197 -9.83 12.34 5.92
C ASP A 197 -10.69 11.32 5.15
N GLY A 198 -10.41 10.04 5.38
CA GLY A 198 -11.05 8.88 4.75
C GLY A 198 -10.34 8.31 3.52
N HIS A 199 -9.46 9.02 2.82
CA HIS A 199 -8.87 8.53 1.56
C HIS A 199 -7.44 8.98 1.30
N VAL A 200 -6.65 8.08 0.71
CA VAL A 200 -5.33 8.36 0.14
C VAL A 200 -5.15 7.73 -1.23
N PHE A 201 -4.30 8.30 -2.10
CA PHE A 201 -3.88 7.66 -3.35
C PHE A 201 -2.46 8.12 -3.75
N ILE A 202 -1.82 7.36 -4.65
CA ILE A 202 -0.45 7.61 -5.09
C ILE A 202 -0.45 8.05 -6.56
N VAL A 203 0.09 9.23 -6.84
CA VAL A 203 0.15 9.80 -8.19
C VAL A 203 1.19 9.06 -9.03
N ILE A 204 0.77 8.62 -10.22
CA ILE A 204 1.67 8.14 -11.27
C ILE A 204 2.16 9.34 -12.08
N GLY A 205 1.26 10.19 -12.56
CA GLY A 205 1.63 11.40 -13.29
C GLY A 205 0.42 12.24 -13.70
N GLN A 206 0.69 13.47 -14.16
CA GLN A 206 -0.32 14.37 -14.72
C GLN A 206 -0.30 14.33 -16.25
N CYS A 207 -1.48 14.30 -16.86
CA CYS A 207 -1.64 14.38 -18.31
C CYS A 207 -1.66 15.84 -18.79
N SER A 208 -1.48 16.05 -20.11
CA SER A 208 -1.37 17.39 -20.68
C SER A 208 -2.68 18.19 -20.62
N ASP A 209 -3.81 17.49 -20.59
CA ASP A 209 -5.15 18.04 -20.39
C ASP A 209 -5.47 18.37 -18.91
N GLY A 210 -4.48 18.20 -18.02
CA GLY A 210 -4.58 18.47 -16.59
C GLY A 210 -5.27 17.36 -15.78
N SER A 211 -5.71 16.27 -16.41
CA SER A 211 -6.20 15.09 -15.71
C SER A 211 -5.07 14.32 -15.03
N LEU A 212 -5.39 13.58 -13.98
CA LEU A 212 -4.40 12.91 -13.12
C LEU A 212 -4.55 11.40 -13.23
N LEU A 213 -3.41 10.72 -13.40
CA LEU A 213 -3.28 9.27 -13.41
C LEU A 213 -2.63 8.81 -12.09
N PHE A 214 -3.19 7.79 -11.45
CA PHE A 214 -2.78 7.38 -10.12
C PHE A 214 -3.15 5.92 -9.84
N VAL A 215 -2.51 5.32 -8.83
CA VAL A 215 -2.88 4.00 -8.30
C VAL A 215 -3.62 4.16 -6.99
N HIS A 216 -4.67 3.35 -6.80
CA HIS A 216 -5.57 3.49 -5.68
C HIS A 216 -6.21 2.16 -5.26
N ALA A 217 -6.24 1.90 -3.95
CA ALA A 217 -7.08 0.86 -3.36
C ALA A 217 -8.41 1.49 -2.91
N SER A 218 -9.46 1.20 -3.66
CA SER A 218 -10.84 1.61 -3.37
C SER A 218 -11.79 0.54 -3.88
N PRO A 219 -13.03 0.44 -3.35
CA PRO A 219 -13.97 -0.55 -3.83
C PRO A 219 -14.11 -0.50 -5.36
N PRO A 220 -14.09 -1.66 -6.04
CA PRO A 220 -13.90 -3.02 -5.50
C PRO A 220 -12.44 -3.50 -5.38
N ALA A 221 -11.46 -2.89 -6.05
CA ALA A 221 -10.11 -3.45 -6.19
C ALA A 221 -8.99 -2.39 -6.24
N VAL A 222 -7.74 -2.83 -6.05
CA VAL A 222 -6.56 -2.02 -6.35
C VAL A 222 -6.43 -1.87 -7.86
N SER A 223 -6.32 -0.64 -8.35
CA SER A 223 -6.33 -0.36 -9.79
C SER A 223 -5.62 0.94 -10.16
N ILE A 224 -5.20 1.02 -11.42
CA ILE A 224 -4.84 2.28 -12.07
C ILE A 224 -6.13 3.05 -12.36
N CYS A 225 -6.14 4.33 -12.00
CA CYS A 225 -7.29 5.21 -12.09
C CYS A 225 -6.90 6.53 -12.75
N GLY A 226 -7.87 7.12 -13.45
CA GLY A 226 -7.79 8.45 -14.06
C GLY A 226 -8.90 9.36 -13.57
N THR A 227 -8.61 10.66 -13.46
CA THR A 227 -9.64 11.69 -13.25
C THR A 227 -10.16 12.22 -14.59
N PRO A 228 -11.36 12.81 -14.64
CA PRO A 228 -11.71 13.80 -15.66
C PRO A 228 -10.67 14.93 -15.70
N THR A 229 -10.72 15.75 -16.75
CA THR A 229 -10.03 17.04 -16.78
C THR A 229 -10.56 17.99 -15.68
N PRO A 230 -9.85 19.09 -15.35
CA PRO A 230 -10.31 20.06 -14.35
C PRO A 230 -11.68 20.68 -14.64
N ASP A 231 -12.08 20.80 -15.90
CA ASP A 231 -13.42 21.29 -16.31
C ASP A 231 -14.50 20.17 -16.33
N GLY A 232 -14.12 18.94 -15.99
CA GLY A 232 -15.05 17.81 -15.80
C GLY A 232 -15.28 16.94 -17.04
N ASN A 233 -14.46 17.05 -18.09
CA ASN A 233 -14.53 16.18 -19.25
C ASN A 233 -14.09 14.75 -18.88
N LYS A 234 -15.01 13.79 -19.03
CA LYS A 234 -14.78 12.37 -18.73
C LYS A 234 -14.03 11.62 -19.84
N SER A 235 -13.83 12.24 -21.00
CA SER A 235 -12.99 11.73 -22.08
C SER A 235 -11.57 12.29 -21.94
N SER A 236 -11.02 12.27 -20.73
CA SER A 236 -9.67 12.75 -20.43
C SER A 236 -8.59 11.74 -20.82
N GLU A 237 -7.38 12.23 -21.01
CA GLU A 237 -6.18 11.44 -21.26
C GLU A 237 -5.94 10.43 -20.12
N ALA A 238 -6.04 10.83 -18.85
CA ALA A 238 -5.81 9.92 -17.73
C ALA A 238 -6.84 8.78 -17.65
N ILE A 239 -8.12 9.03 -17.96
CA ILE A 239 -9.14 7.96 -18.00
C ILE A 239 -8.87 7.00 -19.17
N ALA A 240 -8.45 7.54 -20.32
CA ALA A 240 -8.10 6.72 -21.48
C ALA A 240 -6.91 5.81 -21.16
N LEU A 241 -5.82 6.36 -20.61
CA LEU A 241 -4.63 5.61 -20.19
C LEU A 241 -4.95 4.57 -19.11
N ALA A 242 -5.70 4.94 -18.07
CA ALA A 242 -6.09 4.01 -17.02
C ALA A 242 -6.90 2.83 -17.58
N LYS A 243 -7.79 3.10 -18.55
CA LYS A 243 -8.55 2.06 -19.22
C LYS A 243 -7.66 1.15 -20.07
N GLU A 244 -6.82 1.72 -20.92
CA GLU A 244 -5.90 0.99 -21.78
C GLU A 244 -5.00 0.05 -20.98
N TYR A 245 -4.28 0.56 -19.98
CA TYR A 245 -3.36 -0.25 -19.19
C TYR A 245 -4.06 -1.29 -18.32
N MET A 246 -5.24 -0.99 -17.77
CA MET A 246 -6.02 -2.00 -17.05
C MET A 246 -6.55 -3.09 -17.98
N GLN A 247 -6.87 -2.77 -19.24
CA GLN A 247 -7.28 -3.76 -20.24
C GLN A 247 -6.11 -4.65 -20.69
N ASP A 248 -4.94 -4.06 -20.94
CA ASP A 248 -3.81 -4.79 -21.52
C ASP A 248 -3.03 -5.61 -20.48
N TYR A 249 -2.85 -5.08 -19.27
CA TYR A 249 -2.05 -5.73 -18.23
C TYR A 249 -2.87 -6.43 -17.15
N PHE A 250 -4.11 -5.98 -16.91
CA PHE A 250 -4.97 -6.52 -15.86
C PHE A 250 -6.39 -6.91 -16.35
N PRO A 251 -6.52 -7.62 -17.49
CA PRO A 251 -7.80 -7.81 -18.18
C PRO A 251 -8.87 -8.46 -17.30
N HIS A 252 -8.51 -9.43 -16.47
CA HIS A 252 -9.46 -10.12 -15.59
C HIS A 252 -10.08 -9.19 -14.54
N CYS A 253 -9.30 -8.26 -14.00
CA CYS A 253 -9.82 -7.27 -13.06
C CYS A 253 -10.67 -6.22 -13.79
N TYR A 254 -10.22 -5.78 -14.96
CA TYR A 254 -10.96 -4.83 -15.78
C TYR A 254 -12.35 -5.38 -16.17
N GLU A 255 -12.41 -6.62 -16.65
CA GLU A 255 -13.64 -7.32 -17.02
C GLU A 255 -14.62 -7.48 -15.84
N LYS A 256 -14.11 -7.76 -14.62
CA LYS A 256 -14.94 -7.92 -13.44
C LYS A 256 -15.53 -6.59 -12.94
N TYR A 257 -14.76 -5.51 -12.98
CA TYR A 257 -15.01 -4.37 -12.09
C TYR A 257 -15.02 -2.96 -12.71
N ASP A 258 -14.50 -2.74 -13.91
CA ASP A 258 -14.40 -1.41 -14.59
C ASP A 258 -14.10 -0.23 -13.63
N THR A 259 -12.94 -0.28 -12.96
CA THR A 259 -12.59 0.58 -11.82
C THR A 259 -11.81 1.84 -12.19
N THR A 260 -11.76 2.26 -13.46
CA THR A 260 -10.68 3.14 -13.94
C THR A 260 -10.94 4.64 -13.80
N SER A 261 -12.15 5.08 -13.45
CA SER A 261 -12.49 6.52 -13.37
C SER A 261 -12.83 6.99 -11.95
N ARG A 262 -12.29 8.15 -11.55
CA ARG A 262 -12.64 8.84 -10.29
C ARG A 262 -13.00 10.30 -10.55
N GLY A 263 -13.97 10.84 -9.82
CA GLY A 263 -14.50 12.19 -10.09
C GLY A 263 -13.48 13.33 -9.87
N THR A 264 -13.83 14.53 -10.33
CA THR A 264 -13.00 15.75 -10.23
C THR A 264 -12.61 16.16 -8.81
N GLY A 265 -13.28 15.63 -7.78
CA GLY A 265 -12.87 15.82 -6.38
C GLY A 265 -11.44 15.33 -6.10
N TYR A 266 -10.94 14.36 -6.87
CA TYR A 266 -9.56 13.86 -6.78
C TYR A 266 -8.50 14.89 -7.23
N LEU A 267 -8.92 15.98 -7.90
CA LEU A 267 -8.03 17.06 -8.31
C LEU A 267 -8.02 18.26 -7.34
N THR A 268 -8.93 18.30 -6.36
CA THR A 268 -9.22 19.55 -5.62
C THR A 268 -9.41 19.39 -4.12
N GLN A 269 -9.59 18.17 -3.61
CA GLN A 269 -10.00 17.92 -2.22
C GLN A 269 -8.92 17.27 -1.35
N TYR A 270 -7.71 17.09 -1.87
CA TYR A 270 -6.65 16.34 -1.20
C TYR A 270 -5.46 17.24 -0.92
N ASP A 271 -5.00 17.22 0.32
CA ASP A 271 -3.67 17.72 0.65
C ASP A 271 -2.64 16.83 -0.05
N ARG A 272 -1.52 17.42 -0.47
CA ARG A 272 -0.41 16.70 -1.08
C ARG A 272 0.70 16.51 -0.07
N TYR A 273 1.16 15.29 0.08
CA TYR A 273 2.47 14.98 0.63
C TYR A 273 3.44 14.65 -0.49
N ARG A 274 4.67 15.17 -0.36
CA ARG A 274 5.74 15.00 -1.32
C ARG A 274 7.02 14.63 -0.57
N PHE A 275 7.58 13.46 -0.89
CA PHE A 275 8.82 12.98 -0.26
C PHE A 275 9.99 13.97 -0.47
N ASP A 276 10.90 14.01 0.50
CA ASP A 276 12.22 14.62 0.32
C ASP A 276 13.01 13.81 -0.72
N GLU A 277 13.64 14.49 -1.68
CA GLU A 277 14.36 13.85 -2.78
C GLU A 277 15.63 13.11 -2.32
N ASN A 278 16.12 13.38 -1.11
CA ASN A 278 17.19 12.60 -0.49
C ASN A 278 16.69 11.29 0.13
N ILE A 279 15.38 11.13 0.30
CA ILE A 279 14.73 9.94 0.85
C ILE A 279 14.14 9.08 -0.26
N LEU A 280 13.46 9.71 -1.22
CA LEU A 280 12.93 9.07 -2.42
C LEU A 280 13.38 9.87 -3.64
N CYS A 281 14.48 9.44 -4.26
CA CYS A 281 15.13 10.18 -5.33
C CYS A 281 14.53 9.90 -6.71
N ASP A 282 14.78 10.80 -7.66
CA ASP A 282 14.36 10.64 -9.05
C ASP A 282 15.58 10.42 -9.97
N LYS A 283 16.19 9.24 -9.87
CA LYS A 283 17.34 8.88 -10.72
C LYS A 283 16.94 8.65 -12.19
N ASP A 284 15.68 8.28 -12.40
CA ASP A 284 15.12 7.88 -13.71
C ASP A 284 14.46 9.06 -14.46
N GLY A 285 14.29 10.23 -13.82
CA GLY A 285 13.76 11.45 -14.44
C GLY A 285 12.24 11.54 -14.49
N TYR A 286 11.53 10.76 -13.68
CA TYR A 286 10.08 10.69 -13.60
C TYR A 286 9.41 12.03 -13.27
N PHE A 287 10.07 12.94 -12.56
CA PHE A 287 9.52 14.26 -12.24
C PHE A 287 9.33 15.13 -13.50
N GLY A 288 10.02 14.83 -14.59
CA GLY A 288 9.89 15.53 -15.87
C GLY A 288 9.05 14.81 -16.93
N MET A 289 8.59 13.58 -16.65
CA MET A 289 7.86 12.76 -17.61
C MET A 289 6.34 13.01 -17.55
N SER A 290 5.68 12.82 -18.68
CA SER A 290 4.22 12.71 -18.76
C SER A 290 3.74 11.39 -18.12
N ALA A 291 2.44 11.32 -17.80
CA ALA A 291 1.83 10.10 -17.27
C ALA A 291 1.99 8.89 -18.20
N GLU A 292 1.95 9.10 -19.53
CA GLU A 292 2.13 8.05 -20.54
C GLU A 292 3.58 7.56 -20.58
N GLU A 293 4.56 8.46 -20.60
CA GLU A 293 5.99 8.09 -20.56
C GLU A 293 6.34 7.28 -19.31
N ILE A 294 5.76 7.63 -18.16
CA ILE A 294 5.95 6.89 -16.91
C ILE A 294 5.36 5.48 -17.00
N LEU A 295 4.17 5.33 -17.59
CA LEU A 295 3.55 4.01 -17.76
C LEU A 295 4.37 3.13 -18.71
N ILE A 296 4.83 3.67 -19.85
CA ILE A 296 5.69 2.95 -20.81
C ILE A 296 6.91 2.38 -20.10
N ASP A 297 7.60 3.18 -19.27
CA ASP A 297 8.79 2.72 -18.55
C ASP A 297 8.46 1.72 -17.41
N LEU A 298 7.36 1.92 -16.67
CA LEU A 298 6.94 1.00 -15.61
C LEU A 298 6.52 -0.38 -16.15
N PHE A 299 5.95 -0.44 -17.35
CA PHE A 299 5.50 -1.69 -17.98
C PHE A 299 6.49 -2.29 -18.98
N ASN A 300 7.65 -1.64 -19.17
CA ASN A 300 8.72 -2.07 -20.08
C ASN A 300 8.28 -2.17 -21.55
N GLU A 301 7.59 -1.16 -22.06
CA GLU A 301 7.17 -1.04 -23.46
C GLU A 301 8.25 -0.46 -24.40
#